data_AF-A0A957IWD6-F1
#
_entry.id   AF-A0A957IWD6-F1
#
_cell.length_a   1.000
_cell.length_b   1.000
_cell.length_c   1.000
_cell.angle_alpha   90.00
_cell.angle_beta   90.00
_cell.angle_gamma   90.00
#
_symmetry.space_group_name_H-M   'P 1'
#
loop_
_entity.id
_entity.type
_entity.pdbx_description
1 polymer ?
#
loop_
_entity_poly.entity_id
_entity_poly.type
_entity_poly.pdbx_seq_one_letter_code
_entity_poly.pdbx_strand_id
1 'polypeptide(L)'
;RASYGRFVWSERRGWQADIVRLDYDRAQTERDYVESGFLAEAGPLAQLMLIEQRRARGLIYRWLTRYQDLVLAKQMSIAESVRRVLRDEDLRPFIGPPGWTI
;
A
#
# COMPACT_ATOMS: atom_id res chain seq x y z
N ARG A 1 -4.58 -7.73 9.70
CA ARG A 1 -3.54 -7.52 10.74
C ARG A 1 -2.28 -8.22 10.28
N ALA A 2 -1.11 -7.61 10.45
CA ALA A 2 0.14 -8.25 10.06
C ALA A 2 0.28 -9.58 10.80
N SER A 3 0.62 -10.62 10.07
CA SER A 3 0.80 -11.96 10.63
C SER A 3 1.65 -12.80 9.71
N TYR A 4 2.35 -13.77 10.30
CA TYR A 4 3.09 -14.76 9.57
C TYR A 4 2.78 -16.16 10.10
N GLY A 5 2.90 -17.15 9.23
CA GLY A 5 2.89 -18.55 9.63
C GLY A 5 4.28 -18.95 10.11
N ARG A 6 4.37 -19.49 11.32
CA ARG A 6 5.58 -20.07 11.87
C ARG A 6 5.45 -21.58 11.83
N PHE A 7 6.29 -22.23 11.04
CA PHE A 7 6.32 -23.68 10.92
C PHE A 7 7.58 -24.20 11.58
N VAL A 8 7.42 -25.13 12.52
CA VAL A 8 8.55 -25.75 13.25
C VAL A 8 8.44 -27.26 13.13
N TRP A 9 9.51 -27.90 12.69
CA TRP A 9 9.63 -29.35 12.72
C TRP A 9 10.37 -29.79 13.98
N SER A 10 9.89 -30.85 14.63
CA SER A 10 10.69 -31.60 15.60
C SER A 10 10.44 -33.10 15.47
N GLU A 11 11.45 -33.92 15.73
CA GLU A 11 11.36 -35.39 15.58
C GLU A 11 10.25 -36.01 16.45
N ARG A 12 9.99 -35.44 17.64
CA ARG A 12 9.00 -35.96 18.58
C ARG A 12 7.56 -35.54 18.27
N ARG A 13 7.37 -34.41 17.58
CA ARG A 13 6.04 -33.80 17.39
C ARG A 13 5.69 -33.52 15.93
N GLY A 14 6.56 -33.86 15.00
CA GLY A 14 6.38 -33.58 13.59
C GLY A 14 6.32 -32.08 13.28
N TRP A 15 5.55 -31.70 12.26
CA TRP A 15 5.31 -30.29 11.92
C TRP A 15 4.34 -29.63 12.89
N GLN A 16 4.72 -28.48 13.42
CA GLN A 16 3.85 -27.56 14.15
C GLN A 16 3.68 -26.28 13.32
N ALA A 17 2.49 -25.70 13.36
CA ALA A 17 2.17 -24.47 12.64
C ALA A 17 1.44 -23.49 13.56
N ASP A 18 2.00 -22.30 13.74
CA ASP A 18 1.39 -21.20 14.47
C ASP A 18 1.14 -20.01 13.54
N ILE A 19 -0.01 -19.35 13.68
CA ILE A 19 -0.22 -18.04 13.06
C ILE A 19 0.12 -16.97 14.10
N VAL A 20 1.28 -16.35 13.96
CA VAL A 20 1.70 -15.25 14.84
C VAL A 20 1.08 -13.96 14.36
N ARG A 21 0.38 -13.26 15.25
CA ARG A 21 -0.16 -11.91 15.00
C ARG A 21 0.81 -10.88 15.56
N LEU A 22 1.02 -9.80 14.81
CA LEU A 22 1.89 -8.71 15.21
C LEU A 22 1.07 -7.48 15.60
N ASP A 23 1.52 -6.80 16.65
CA ASP A 23 0.99 -5.51 17.09
C ASP A 23 1.55 -4.39 16.20
N TYR A 24 1.07 -4.38 14.96
CA TYR A 24 1.49 -3.42 13.93
C TYR A 24 0.81 -2.07 14.14
N ASP A 25 1.61 -1.05 14.49
CA ASP A 25 1.14 0.32 14.66
C ASP A 25 0.97 1.00 13.29
N ARG A 26 -0.28 1.02 12.83
CA ARG A 26 -0.66 1.69 11.59
C ARG A 26 -0.49 3.20 11.65
N ALA A 27 -0.71 3.80 12.81
CA ALA A 27 -0.61 5.24 12.98
C ALA A 27 0.86 5.68 12.93
N GLN A 28 1.77 4.90 13.51
CA GLN A 28 3.21 5.14 13.35
C GLN A 28 3.64 5.03 11.90
N THR A 29 3.23 3.98 11.17
CA THR A 29 3.56 3.87 9.75
C THR A 29 3.05 5.08 8.95
N GLU A 30 1.83 5.55 9.20
CA GLU A 30 1.31 6.73 8.50
C GLU A 30 2.15 8.00 8.79
N ARG A 31 2.66 8.16 10.02
CA ARG A 31 3.63 9.21 10.34
C ARG A 31 4.95 9.01 9.60
N ASP A 32 5.48 7.78 9.58
CA ASP A 32 6.75 7.46 8.91
C ASP A 32 6.70 7.77 7.42
N TYR A 33 5.56 7.61 6.75
CA TYR A 33 5.37 8.03 5.35
C TYR A 33 5.72 9.51 5.13
N VAL A 34 5.47 10.36 6.12
CA VAL A 34 5.78 11.80 6.08
C VAL A 34 7.18 12.07 6.63
N GLU A 35 7.47 11.61 7.84
CA GLU A 35 8.68 11.95 8.59
C GLU A 35 9.95 11.41 7.92
N SER A 36 9.86 10.28 7.22
CA SER A 36 10.99 9.74 6.45
C SER A 36 11.24 10.45 5.12
N GLY A 37 10.35 11.35 4.69
CA GLY A 37 10.37 11.98 3.36
C GLY A 37 9.82 11.09 2.25
N PHE A 38 9.46 9.83 2.52
CA PHE A 38 9.00 8.88 1.50
C PHE A 38 7.85 9.42 0.65
N LEU A 39 6.81 9.99 1.26
CA LEU A 39 5.66 10.53 0.55
C LEU A 39 6.01 11.73 -0.35
N ALA A 40 7.04 12.49 0.01
CA ALA A 40 7.50 13.64 -0.76
C ALA A 40 8.42 13.23 -1.93
N GLU A 41 9.29 12.23 -1.71
CA GLU A 41 10.40 11.94 -2.61
C GLU A 41 10.18 10.72 -3.51
N ALA A 42 9.38 9.73 -3.09
CA ALA A 42 9.17 8.49 -3.86
C ALA A 42 8.24 8.64 -5.08
N GLY A 43 7.77 9.87 -5.34
CA GLY A 43 6.93 10.20 -6.48
C GLY A 43 5.45 9.85 -6.30
N PRO A 44 4.62 10.02 -7.36
CA PRO A 44 3.16 9.99 -7.21
C PRO A 44 2.59 8.65 -6.74
N LEU A 45 3.27 7.54 -7.00
CA LEU A 45 2.82 6.20 -6.56
C LEU A 45 2.80 6.06 -5.03
N ALA A 46 3.63 6.80 -4.30
CA ALA A 46 3.65 6.78 -2.84
C ALA A 46 2.27 7.13 -2.24
N GLN A 47 1.48 7.96 -2.93
CA GLN A 47 0.12 8.29 -2.52
C GLN A 47 -0.82 7.08 -2.57
N LEU A 48 -0.66 6.21 -3.59
CA LEU A 48 -1.43 4.98 -3.68
C LEU A 48 -1.02 3.99 -2.58
N MET A 49 0.28 3.90 -2.28
CA MET A 49 0.81 3.03 -1.22
C MET A 49 0.28 3.41 0.17
N LEU A 50 0.17 4.71 0.45
CA LEU A 50 -0.45 5.19 1.69
C LEU A 50 -1.93 4.79 1.78
N ILE A 51 -2.67 4.89 0.68
CA ILE A 51 -4.08 4.47 0.65
C ILE A 51 -4.21 2.94 0.80
N GLU A 52 -3.30 2.15 0.21
CA GLU A 52 -3.26 0.70 0.44
C GLU A 52 -3.07 0.37 1.92
N GLN A 53 -2.21 1.12 2.61
CA GLN A 53 -1.96 0.96 4.05
C GLN A 53 -3.24 1.21 4.85
N ARG A 54 -3.97 2.30 4.55
CA ARG A 54 -5.23 2.67 5.22
C ARG A 54 -6.34 1.66 4.96
N ARG A 55 -6.51 1.26 3.70
CA ARG A 55 -7.55 0.33 3.23
C ARG A 55 -7.23 -1.14 3.53
N ALA A 56 -5.97 -1.46 3.78
CA ALA A 56 -5.43 -2.82 3.88
C ALA A 56 -5.78 -3.72 2.67
N ARG A 57 -5.80 -3.14 1.46
CA ARG A 57 -6.08 -3.84 0.20
C ARG A 57 -5.26 -3.24 -0.94
N GLY A 58 -4.82 -4.10 -1.86
CA GLY A 58 -4.06 -3.68 -3.03
C GLY A 58 -4.78 -2.66 -3.91
N LEU A 59 -4.03 -1.66 -4.34
CA LEU A 59 -4.38 -0.55 -5.21
C LEU A 59 -3.31 -0.34 -6.31
N ILE A 60 -2.04 -0.63 -6.04
CA ILE A 60 -0.97 -0.57 -7.04
C ILE A 60 -1.30 -1.52 -8.20
N TYR A 61 -1.77 -2.74 -7.91
CA TYR A 61 -2.18 -3.68 -8.97
C TYR A 61 -3.33 -3.14 -9.84
N ARG A 62 -4.28 -2.43 -9.23
CA ARG A 62 -5.35 -1.74 -9.99
C ARG A 62 -4.77 -0.65 -10.90
N TRP A 63 -3.80 0.12 -10.42
CA TRP A 63 -3.10 1.11 -11.24
C TRP A 63 -2.32 0.44 -12.38
N LEU A 64 -1.55 -0.63 -12.07
CA LEU A 64 -0.73 -1.37 -13.03
C LEU A 64 -1.57 -1.84 -14.21
N THR A 65 -2.68 -2.53 -13.92
CA THR A 65 -3.58 -3.09 -14.94
C THR A 65 -4.28 -2.06 -15.82
N ARG A 66 -4.45 -0.81 -15.35
CA ARG A 66 -5.15 0.24 -16.10
C ARG A 66 -4.21 1.19 -16.85
N TYR A 67 -3.03 1.46 -16.30
CA TYR A 67 -2.23 2.62 -16.72
C TYR A 67 -0.75 2.33 -16.95
N GLN A 68 -0.21 1.18 -16.53
CA GLN A 68 1.23 0.90 -16.68
C GLN A 68 1.68 1.05 -18.13
N ASP A 69 0.97 0.41 -19.07
CA ASP A 69 1.38 0.40 -20.47
C ASP A 69 1.32 1.80 -21.10
N LEU A 70 0.31 2.61 -20.74
CA LEU A 70 0.19 4.00 -21.19
C LEU A 70 1.33 4.88 -20.65
N VAL A 71 1.74 4.64 -19.41
CA VAL A 71 2.86 5.35 -18.77
C VAL A 71 4.19 4.95 -19.40
N LEU A 72 4.42 3.65 -19.60
CA LEU A 72 5.64 3.14 -20.25
C LEU A 72 5.75 3.62 -21.70
N ALA A 73 4.63 3.69 -22.42
CA ALA A 73 4.54 4.25 -23.76
C ALA A 73 4.65 5.79 -23.80
N LYS A 74 4.81 6.46 -22.64
CA LYS A 74 4.85 7.93 -22.51
C LYS A 74 3.59 8.65 -23.03
N GLN A 75 2.47 7.94 -23.16
CA GLN A 75 1.17 8.49 -23.56
C GLN A 75 0.43 9.12 -22.37
N MET A 76 0.87 8.83 -21.14
CA MET A 76 0.34 9.39 -19.91
C MET A 76 1.46 9.57 -18.89
N SER A 77 1.42 10.62 -18.07
CA SER A 77 2.36 10.74 -16.96
C SER A 77 1.91 9.89 -15.76
N ILE A 78 2.87 9.45 -14.94
CA ILE A 78 2.58 8.74 -13.68
C ILE A 78 1.65 9.59 -12.81
N ALA A 79 1.94 10.88 -12.65
CA ALA A 79 1.12 11.79 -11.85
C ALA A 79 -0.33 11.86 -12.33
N GLU A 80 -0.56 11.90 -13.65
CA GLU A 80 -1.91 11.90 -14.21
C GLU A 80 -2.63 10.58 -13.97
N SER A 81 -1.97 9.46 -14.20
CA SER A 81 -2.56 8.13 -13.97
C SER A 81 -2.96 7.92 -12.50
N VAL A 82 -2.13 8.37 -11.55
CA VAL A 82 -2.43 8.32 -10.12
C VAL A 82 -3.64 9.18 -9.78
N ARG A 83 -3.70 10.42 -10.26
CA ARG A 83 -4.88 11.30 -10.05
C ARG A 83 -6.18 10.66 -10.53
N ARG A 84 -6.14 9.92 -11.64
CA ARG A 84 -7.33 9.20 -12.14
C ARG A 84 -7.76 8.10 -11.19
N VAL A 85 -6.83 7.32 -10.65
CA VAL A 85 -7.14 6.30 -9.62
C VAL A 85 -7.72 6.95 -8.37
N LEU A 86 -7.13 8.05 -7.89
CA LEU A 86 -7.58 8.75 -6.68
C LEU A 86 -8.99 9.35 -6.79
N ARG A 87 -9.57 9.42 -7.99
CA ARG A 87 -10.96 9.86 -8.19
C ARG A 87 -11.98 8.72 -8.09
N ASP A 88 -11.54 7.46 -8.00
CA ASP A 88 -12.43 6.31 -7.83
C ASP A 88 -13.24 6.47 -6.52
N GLU A 89 -14.56 6.29 -6.58
CA GLU A 89 -15.44 6.56 -5.43
C GLU A 89 -15.13 5.68 -4.22
N ASP A 90 -14.66 4.44 -4.45
CA ASP A 90 -14.33 3.51 -3.38
C ASP A 90 -13.08 3.91 -2.57
N LEU A 91 -12.33 4.92 -3.04
CA LEU A 91 -11.17 5.45 -2.34
C LEU A 91 -11.47 6.67 -1.50
N ARG A 92 -12.62 7.35 -1.71
CA ARG A 92 -12.99 8.58 -0.96
C ARG A 92 -12.84 8.45 0.57
N PRO A 93 -13.22 7.34 1.23
CA PRO A 93 -13.05 7.20 2.68
C PRO A 93 -11.60 7.16 3.17
N PHE A 94 -10.64 6.94 2.28
CA PHE A 94 -9.21 6.76 2.61
C PHE A 94 -8.33 7.91 2.10
N ILE A 95 -8.93 8.87 1.39
CA ILE A 95 -8.27 10.08 0.89
C ILE A 95 -8.35 11.15 1.98
N GLY A 96 -7.28 11.92 2.11
CA GLY A 96 -7.13 12.95 3.14
C GLY A 96 -5.68 13.04 3.62
N PRO A 97 -5.37 14.07 4.43
CA PRO A 97 -4.03 14.30 4.94
C PRO A 97 -3.58 13.18 5.89
N PRO A 98 -2.28 12.87 5.93
CA PRO A 98 -1.26 13.24 4.95
C PRO A 98 -1.51 12.58 3.58
N GLY A 99 -1.15 13.25 2.49
CA GLY A 99 -1.34 12.73 1.13
C GLY A 99 -2.22 13.62 0.27
N TRP A 100 -3.00 13.01 -0.63
CA TRP A 100 -3.86 13.76 -1.53
C TRP A 100 -5.07 14.34 -0.80
N THR A 101 -5.32 15.61 -1.04
CA THR A 101 -6.55 16.31 -0.67
C THR A 101 -7.20 16.77 -1.98
N ILE A 102 -8.51 16.51 -2.14
CA ILE A 102 -9.28 16.90 -3.33
C ILE A 102 -9.49 18.41 -3.32
#